data_AF-A0A383F069-F1
#
_entry.id   AF-A0A383F069-F1
#
_cell.length_a   1.000
_cell.length_b   1.000
_cell.length_c   1.000
_cell.angle_alpha   90.00
_cell.angle_beta   90.00
_cell.angle_gamma   90.00
#
_symmetry.space_group_name_H-M   'P 1'
#
loop_
_entity.id
_entity.type
_entity.pdbx_description
1 polymer ?
#
loop_
_entity_poly.entity_id
_entity_poly.type
_entity_poly.pdbx_seq_one_letter_code
_entity_poly.pdbx_strand_id
1 'polypeptide(L)'
;KGAYKDGKLDGLYEKYYENGQLWQKGLFKGGRYHGTFEHYYPNGQICRKVNFREGRFHGPFVSYWDDGRLQKKGTYDMNRMCGEWFDLGETLTYPSCPSSLEDGN
;
A
#
# COMPACT_ATOMS: atom_id res chain seq x y z
N LYS A 1 12.62 1.49 -12.74
CA LYS A 1 12.05 2.29 -13.85
C LYS A 1 10.99 3.22 -13.28
N GLY A 2 10.97 4.49 -13.67
CA GLY A 2 10.02 5.46 -13.13
C GLY A 2 9.72 6.55 -14.16
N ALA A 3 8.46 6.95 -14.26
CA ALA A 3 8.06 8.08 -15.10
C ALA A 3 8.31 9.39 -14.33
N TYR A 4 8.96 10.35 -14.99
CA TYR A 4 9.22 11.68 -14.44
C TYR A 4 8.46 12.72 -15.25
N LYS A 5 7.74 13.60 -14.55
CA LYS A 5 7.05 14.77 -15.11
C LYS A 5 7.53 16.01 -14.36
N ASP A 6 8.02 17.01 -15.08
CA ASP A 6 8.53 18.27 -14.50
C ASP A 6 9.59 18.08 -13.40
N GLY A 7 10.51 17.12 -13.61
CA GLY A 7 11.57 16.79 -12.65
C GLY A 7 11.10 16.05 -11.39
N LYS A 8 9.81 15.71 -11.29
CA LYS A 8 9.24 14.94 -10.18
C LYS A 8 8.79 13.57 -10.68
N LEU A 9 8.91 12.56 -9.82
CA LEU A 9 8.40 11.22 -10.13
C LEU A 9 6.86 11.29 -10.22
N ASP A 10 6.31 11.02 -11.38
CA ASP A 10 4.90 11.15 -11.70
C ASP A 10 4.52 10.07 -12.73
N GLY A 11 3.77 9.07 -12.27
CA GLY A 11 3.37 7.90 -13.03
C GLY A 11 3.85 6.59 -12.42
N LEU A 12 3.90 5.54 -13.23
CA LEU A 12 4.26 4.20 -12.79
C LEU A 12 5.72 4.15 -12.34
N TYR A 13 5.94 3.59 -11.17
CA TYR A 13 7.24 3.26 -10.62
C TYR A 13 7.33 1.76 -10.43
N GLU A 14 8.44 1.19 -10.87
CA GLU A 14 8.73 -0.23 -10.76
C GLU A 14 10.19 -0.38 -10.31
N LYS A 15 10.40 -1.17 -9.28
CA LYS A 15 11.71 -1.56 -8.81
C LYS A 15 11.83 -3.07 -8.89
N TYR A 16 13.00 -3.52 -9.31
CA TYR A 16 13.30 -4.92 -9.57
C TYR A 16 14.42 -5.36 -8.63
N TYR A 17 14.43 -6.64 -8.26
CA TYR A 17 15.55 -7.29 -7.59
C TYR A 17 16.75 -7.40 -8.52
N GLU A 18 17.93 -7.69 -7.96
CA GLU A 18 19.15 -7.95 -8.74
C GLU A 18 18.99 -9.11 -9.73
N ASN A 19 18.13 -10.08 -9.40
CA ASN A 19 17.77 -11.20 -10.28
C ASN A 19 16.78 -10.82 -11.41
N GLY A 20 16.38 -9.55 -11.54
CA GLY A 20 15.46 -9.06 -12.57
C GLY A 20 13.97 -9.24 -12.29
N GLN A 21 13.59 -9.93 -11.20
CA GLN A 21 12.20 -10.05 -10.77
C GLN A 21 11.67 -8.74 -10.20
N LEU A 22 10.37 -8.49 -10.35
CA LEU A 22 9.73 -7.31 -9.79
C LEU A 22 9.79 -7.36 -8.26
N TRP A 23 10.29 -6.30 -7.64
CA TRP A 23 10.33 -6.13 -6.17
C TRP A 23 9.17 -5.28 -5.68
N GLN A 24 8.89 -4.19 -6.38
CA GLN A 24 7.85 -3.24 -6.02
C GLN A 24 7.32 -2.57 -7.28
N LYS A 25 6.01 -2.34 -7.34
CA LYS A 25 5.43 -1.40 -8.29
C LYS A 25 4.38 -0.52 -7.62
N GLY A 26 4.16 0.66 -8.16
CA GLY A 26 3.11 1.57 -7.71
C GLY A 26 3.07 2.83 -8.53
N LEU A 27 2.29 3.82 -8.10
CA LEU A 27 2.19 5.11 -8.80
C LEU A 27 2.74 6.23 -7.94
N PHE A 28 3.45 7.15 -8.56
CA PHE A 28 3.80 8.42 -7.93
C PHE A 28 2.99 9.54 -8.56
N LYS A 29 2.64 10.53 -7.76
CA LYS A 29 1.99 11.75 -8.24
C LYS A 29 2.69 12.94 -7.60
N GLY A 30 3.28 13.80 -8.43
CA GLY A 30 4.02 14.99 -7.97
C GLY A 30 5.16 14.67 -6.99
N GLY A 31 5.84 13.52 -7.14
CA GLY A 31 6.94 13.09 -6.28
C GLY A 31 6.52 12.39 -4.98
N ARG A 32 5.23 12.10 -4.78
CA ARG A 32 4.71 11.39 -3.59
C ARG A 32 4.03 10.08 -3.98
N TYR A 33 4.03 9.12 -3.07
CA TYR A 33 3.30 7.86 -3.22
C TYR A 33 1.81 8.12 -3.43
N HIS A 34 1.23 7.51 -4.46
CA HIS A 34 -0.17 7.66 -4.82
C HIS A 34 -0.76 6.36 -5.38
N GLY A 35 -2.01 6.06 -5.06
CA GLY A 35 -2.68 4.84 -5.51
C GLY A 35 -2.10 3.57 -4.88
N THR A 36 -2.29 2.45 -5.55
CA THR A 36 -1.90 1.13 -5.03
C THR A 36 -0.43 0.84 -5.27
N PHE A 37 0.28 0.49 -4.20
CA PHE A 37 1.62 -0.07 -4.22
C PHE A 37 1.56 -1.56 -3.93
N GLU A 38 2.22 -2.32 -4.77
CA GLU A 38 2.34 -3.78 -4.68
C GLU A 38 3.81 -4.12 -4.50
N HIS A 39 4.11 -4.88 -3.46
CA HIS A 39 5.42 -5.45 -3.20
C HIS A 39 5.36 -6.94 -3.50
N TYR A 40 6.46 -7.47 -4.03
CA TYR A 40 6.58 -8.85 -4.41
C TYR A 40 7.79 -9.47 -3.74
N TYR A 41 7.69 -10.75 -3.42
CA TYR A 41 8.79 -11.57 -2.95
C TYR A 41 9.75 -11.92 -4.09
N PRO A 42 10.99 -12.34 -3.79
CA PRO A 42 11.92 -12.83 -4.81
C PRO A 42 11.44 -14.14 -5.46
N ASN A 43 10.36 -14.77 -5.00
CA ASN A 43 9.73 -15.89 -5.70
C ASN A 43 8.68 -15.41 -6.74
N GLY A 44 8.42 -14.11 -6.86
CA GLY A 44 7.42 -13.51 -7.75
C GLY A 44 6.00 -13.40 -7.15
N GLN A 45 5.76 -13.96 -5.96
CA GLN A 45 4.47 -13.87 -5.28
C GLN A 45 4.27 -12.49 -4.66
N ILE A 46 3.01 -12.11 -4.46
CA ILE A 46 2.65 -10.86 -3.81
C ILE A 46 3.05 -10.91 -2.32
N CYS A 47 3.86 -9.96 -1.89
CA CYS A 47 4.22 -9.79 -0.48
C CYS A 47 3.20 -8.92 0.25
N ARG A 48 2.87 -7.76 -0.32
CA ARG A 48 1.84 -6.87 0.26
C ARG A 48 1.31 -5.90 -0.77
N LYS A 49 0.05 -5.51 -0.59
CA LYS A 49 -0.60 -4.42 -1.30
C LYS A 49 -1.01 -3.35 -0.30
N VAL A 50 -0.65 -2.12 -0.60
CA VAL A 50 -0.95 -0.97 0.25
C VAL A 50 -1.36 0.19 -0.62
N ASN A 51 -2.41 0.91 -0.23
CA ASN A 51 -2.84 2.09 -0.97
C ASN A 51 -2.32 3.37 -0.28
N PHE A 52 -1.88 4.31 -1.11
CA PHE A 52 -1.35 5.58 -0.68
C PHE A 52 -2.15 6.75 -1.24
N ARG A 53 -2.41 7.74 -0.40
CA ARG A 53 -2.99 9.02 -0.79
C ARG A 53 -2.07 10.13 -0.29
N GLU A 54 -1.56 10.95 -1.20
CA GLU A 54 -0.69 12.10 -0.89
C GLU A 54 0.57 11.76 -0.07
N GLY A 55 1.11 10.54 -0.24
CA GLY A 55 2.26 10.04 0.53
C GLY A 55 1.90 9.37 1.86
N ARG A 56 0.62 9.24 2.19
CA ARG A 56 0.10 8.63 3.42
C ARG A 56 -0.61 7.31 3.15
N PHE A 57 -0.57 6.37 4.09
CA PHE A 57 -1.31 5.11 3.95
C PHE A 57 -2.81 5.40 4.03
N HIS A 58 -3.55 5.07 2.99
CA HIS A 58 -4.98 5.35 2.91
C HIS A 58 -5.66 4.35 1.98
N GLY A 59 -6.68 3.66 2.47
CA GLY A 59 -7.40 2.61 1.77
C GLY A 59 -6.97 1.21 2.23
N PRO A 60 -7.26 0.18 1.41
CA PRO A 60 -7.06 -1.21 1.81
C PRO A 60 -5.57 -1.55 1.90
N PHE A 61 -5.23 -2.31 2.94
CA PHE A 61 -3.93 -2.92 3.16
C PHE A 61 -4.10 -4.43 3.26
N VAL A 62 -3.19 -5.15 2.62
CA VAL A 62 -3.09 -6.60 2.75
C VAL A 62 -1.63 -7.03 2.64
N SER A 63 -1.19 -7.92 3.51
CA SER A 63 0.08 -8.62 3.42
C SER A 63 -0.14 -10.13 3.39
N TYR A 64 0.75 -10.81 2.68
CA TYR A 64 0.77 -12.25 2.50
C TYR A 64 2.15 -12.77 2.89
N TRP A 65 2.21 -14.02 3.31
CA TRP A 65 3.45 -14.76 3.50
C TRP A 65 4.05 -15.15 2.15
N ASP A 66 5.32 -15.59 2.14
CA ASP A 66 5.99 -16.09 0.94
C ASP A 66 5.33 -17.35 0.37
N ASP A 67 4.56 -18.08 1.19
CA ASP A 67 3.68 -19.21 0.82
C ASP A 67 2.33 -18.77 0.20
N GLY A 68 2.06 -17.46 0.15
CA GLY A 68 0.80 -16.89 -0.37
C GLY A 68 -0.34 -16.84 0.64
N ARG A 69 -0.14 -17.34 1.86
CA ARG A 69 -1.13 -17.25 2.95
C ARG A 69 -1.36 -15.81 3.38
N LEU A 70 -2.61 -15.45 3.65
CA LEU A 70 -2.95 -14.13 4.19
C LEU A 70 -2.29 -13.95 5.56
N GLN A 71 -1.43 -12.95 5.67
CA GLN A 71 -0.75 -12.59 6.92
C GLN A 71 -1.56 -11.53 7.67
N LYS A 72 -1.89 -10.44 6.98
CA LYS A 72 -2.61 -9.31 7.57
C LYS A 72 -3.52 -8.66 6.54
N LYS A 73 -4.71 -8.21 6.92
CA LYS A 73 -5.55 -7.32 6.08
C LYS A 73 -6.23 -6.28 6.94
N GLY A 74 -6.52 -5.13 6.37
CA GLY A 74 -7.27 -4.08 7.04
C GLY A 74 -7.37 -2.85 6.17
N THR A 75 -7.77 -1.74 6.78
CA THR A 75 -7.86 -0.44 6.12
C THR A 75 -7.07 0.58 6.90
N TYR A 76 -6.30 1.40 6.18
CA TYR A 76 -5.69 2.60 6.73
C TYR A 76 -6.51 3.82 6.34
N ASP A 77 -6.64 4.75 7.26
CA ASP A 77 -7.04 6.13 6.99
C ASP A 77 -5.91 7.05 7.43
N MET A 78 -5.28 7.74 6.47
CA MET A 78 -4.23 8.74 6.75
C MET A 78 -3.15 8.28 7.75
N ASN A 79 -2.56 7.10 7.53
CA ASN A 79 -1.59 6.40 8.39
C ASN A 79 -2.15 5.75 9.68
N ARG A 80 -3.45 5.88 9.96
CA ARG A 80 -4.11 5.26 11.11
C ARG A 80 -4.84 3.99 10.70
N MET A 81 -4.70 2.92 11.47
CA MET A 81 -5.47 1.69 11.27
C MET A 81 -6.93 1.95 11.67
N CYS A 82 -7.86 1.62 10.80
CA CYS A 82 -9.29 1.80 11.05
C CYS A 82 -10.12 0.60 10.58
N GLY A 83 -11.29 0.44 11.18
CA GLY A 83 -12.19 -0.69 10.93
C GLY A 83 -11.63 -2.03 11.43
N GLU A 84 -12.04 -3.13 10.80
CA GLU A 84 -11.62 -4.47 11.16
C GLU A 84 -10.29 -4.83 10.52
N TRP A 85 -9.34 -5.21 11.35
CA TRP A 85 -8.04 -5.69 10.98
C TRP A 85 -7.96 -7.18 11.27
N PHE A 86 -7.43 -7.94 10.34
CA PHE A 86 -7.12 -9.35 10.55
C PHE A 86 -5.61 -9.50 10.55
N ASP A 87 -5.06 -10.13 11.58
CA ASP A 87 -3.63 -10.37 11.77
C ASP A 87 -3.45 -11.81 12.23
N LEU A 88 -2.83 -12.64 11.40
CA LEU A 88 -2.45 -14.02 11.73
C LEU A 88 -3.55 -14.93 12.31
N GLY A 89 -4.82 -14.65 11.99
CA GLY A 89 -5.97 -15.40 12.53
C GLY A 89 -6.78 -14.65 13.59
N GLU A 90 -6.27 -13.52 14.07
CA GLU A 90 -6.93 -12.66 15.05
C GLU A 90 -7.58 -11.47 14.35
N THR A 91 -8.84 -11.18 14.68
CA THR A 91 -9.50 -9.96 14.22
C THR A 91 -9.38 -8.88 15.31
N LEU A 92 -8.64 -7.82 15.00
CA LEU A 92 -8.49 -6.62 15.81
C LEU A 92 -9.48 -5.55 15.32
N THR A 93 -10.30 -5.03 16.21
CA THR A 93 -11.23 -3.96 15.89
C THR A 93 -10.63 -2.61 16.25
N TYR A 94 -10.42 -1.77 15.23
CA TYR A 94 -10.01 -0.38 15.38
C TYR A 94 -11.22 0.54 15.27
N PRO A 95 -11.12 1.81 15.72
CA PRO A 95 -12.15 2.80 15.44
C PRO A 95 -12.50 2.82 13.95
N SER A 96 -13.79 2.97 13.65
CA SER A 96 -14.28 3.08 12.28
C SER A 96 -13.49 4.14 11.53
N CYS A 97 -13.21 3.89 10.26
CA CYS A 97 -12.55 4.89 9.42
C CYS A 97 -13.38 6.15 9.46
N PRO A 98 -12.79 7.32 9.79
CA PRO A 98 -13.52 8.57 9.71
C PRO A 98 -14.03 8.65 8.27
N SER A 99 -15.35 8.56 8.11
CA SER A 99 -15.97 8.95 6.85
C SER A 99 -15.50 10.38 6.66
N SER A 100 -14.87 10.71 5.52
CA SER A 100 -14.15 11.98 5.29
C SER A 100 -15.05 13.25 5.30
N LEU A 101 -15.98 13.31 6.25
CA LEU A 101 -17.02 14.30 6.53
C LEU A 101 -16.94 14.64 8.03
N GLU A 102 -15.76 15.06 8.48
CA GLU A 102 -15.66 16.01 9.58
C GLU A 102 -14.81 17.17 9.08
N ASP A 103 -15.34 17.83 8.05
CA ASP A 103 -15.17 19.28 7.90
C ASP A 103 -15.95 19.94 9.04
N GLY A 104 -15.29 20.83 9.80
CA GLY A 104 -15.99 21.73 10.71
C GLY A 104 -15.38 21.90 12.10
N ASN A 105 -14.24 22.59 12.17
CA ASN A 105 -14.10 23.75 13.09
C ASN A 105 -13.00 24.70 12.60
#